data_AF-A0A7J6GLY4-F1
#
_entry.id   AF-A0A7J6GLY4-F1
#
_cell.length_a   1.000
_cell.length_b   1.000
_cell.length_c   1.000
_cell.angle_alpha   90.00
_cell.angle_beta   90.00
_cell.angle_gamma   90.00
#
_symmetry.space_group_name_H-M   'P 1'
#
loop_
_entity.id
_entity.type
_entity.pdbx_description
1 polymer ?
#
loop_
_entity_poly.entity_id
_entity_poly.type
_entity_poly.pdbx_seq_one_letter_code
_entity_poly.pdbx_strand_id
1 'polypeptide(L)'
;MDIHHNIILVSLLFILMTINKGVCYGDDLRKEFEITWGNGRAHMLNNGKLLTLSLDKASGSGFQSKKDLWNADDWATRGGLIKIDWTKAPFIAFYKNFKATAIAAAKNSSKISEELNGASQKRLKWVQKKYMIYNYCTDIKRFSHEFPLEC
;
A
#
# COMPACT_ATOMS: atom_id res chain seq x y z
N MET A 1 15.70 56.11 7.33
CA MET A 1 16.10 55.08 6.33
C MET A 1 15.54 53.71 6.76
N ASP A 2 14.30 53.68 7.26
CA ASP A 2 13.84 52.60 8.15
C ASP A 2 12.79 51.68 7.52
N ILE A 3 12.09 52.18 6.49
CA ILE A 3 11.05 51.41 5.79
C ILE A 3 11.70 50.32 4.91
N HIS A 4 12.81 50.64 4.24
CA HIS A 4 13.53 49.67 3.40
C HIS A 4 14.15 48.53 4.22
N HIS A 5 14.65 48.80 5.43
CA HIS A 5 15.23 47.78 6.29
C HIS A 5 14.17 46.80 6.82
N ASN A 6 13.01 47.31 7.25
CA ASN A 6 11.89 46.47 7.70
C ASN A 6 11.29 45.64 6.55
N ILE A 7 11.21 46.20 5.34
CA ILE A 7 10.74 45.44 4.16
C ILE A 7 11.71 44.30 3.81
N ILE A 8 13.02 44.53 3.89
CA ILE A 8 14.03 43.49 3.65
C ILE A 8 13.93 42.39 4.72
N LEU A 9 13.75 42.76 6.00
CA LEU A 9 13.64 41.81 7.10
C LEU A 9 12.39 40.91 6.97
N VAL A 10 11.24 41.52 6.63
CA VAL A 10 9.98 40.80 6.40
C VAL A 10 10.09 39.88 5.17
N SER A 11 10.77 40.32 4.12
CA SER A 11 11.02 39.51 2.93
C SER A 11 11.92 38.30 3.23
N LEU A 12 12.95 38.46 4.05
CA LEU A 12 13.84 37.37 4.49
C LEU A 12 13.11 36.35 5.38
N LEU A 13 12.23 36.81 6.28
CA LEU A 13 11.40 35.93 7.11
C LEU A 13 10.39 35.13 6.28
N PHE A 14 9.78 35.74 5.26
CA PHE A 14 8.90 35.06 4.31
C PHE A 14 9.65 33.99 3.50
N ILE A 15 10.87 34.28 3.06
CA ILE A 15 11.73 33.32 2.34
C ILE A 15 12.07 32.13 3.24
N LEU A 16 12.36 32.34 4.53
CA LEU A 16 12.71 31.27 5.47
C LEU A 16 11.55 30.28 5.72
N MET A 17 10.30 30.75 5.70
CA MET A 17 9.12 29.88 5.85
C MET A 17 8.82 28.99 4.63
N THR A 18 9.39 29.28 3.45
CA THR A 18 9.16 28.48 2.23
C THR A 18 9.98 27.17 2.16
N ILE A 19 10.88 26.93 3.12
CA ILE A 19 11.86 25.82 3.07
C ILE A 19 11.42 24.57 3.84
N ASN A 20 10.25 24.56 4.49
CA ASN A 20 9.68 23.33 5.06
C ASN A 20 9.18 22.38 3.95
N LYS A 21 10.13 21.69 3.31
CA LYS A 21 9.86 20.58 2.40
C LYS A 21 9.60 19.34 3.26
N GLY A 22 8.38 18.80 3.19
CA GLY A 22 8.05 17.50 3.77
C GLY A 22 9.02 16.43 3.25
N VAL A 23 9.77 15.83 4.17
CA VAL A 23 10.63 14.68 3.90
C VAL A 23 9.73 13.47 3.74
N CYS A 24 9.81 12.79 2.59
CA CYS A 24 9.20 11.47 2.44
C CYS A 24 10.16 10.44 3.05
N TYR A 25 9.83 9.91 4.22
CA TYR A 25 10.58 8.80 4.79
C TYR A 25 10.20 7.51 4.02
N GLY A 26 11.18 6.83 3.44
CA GLY A 26 10.98 5.44 3.02
C GLY A 26 10.57 4.60 4.23
N ASP A 27 9.53 3.79 4.07
CA ASP A 27 8.93 3.07 5.19
C ASP A 27 9.87 2.01 5.76
N ASP A 28 9.71 1.75 7.05
CA ASP A 28 10.58 0.87 7.83
C ASP A 28 9.96 -0.52 7.92
N LEU A 29 10.54 -1.50 7.21
CA LEU A 29 10.06 -2.87 7.16
C LEU A 29 10.02 -3.53 8.54
N ARG A 30 10.72 -3.01 9.56
CA ARG A 30 10.59 -3.48 10.95
C ARG A 30 9.18 -3.30 11.50
N LYS A 31 8.40 -2.36 10.95
CA LYS A 31 7.00 -2.14 11.33
C LYS A 31 6.06 -3.18 10.73
N GLU A 32 6.44 -3.80 9.63
CA GLU A 32 5.58 -4.69 8.83
C GLU A 32 6.00 -6.18 8.92
N PHE A 33 7.25 -6.46 9.29
CA PHE A 33 7.81 -7.81 9.30
C PHE A 33 8.76 -8.02 10.49
N GLU A 34 8.74 -9.23 11.04
CA GLU A 34 9.60 -9.70 12.13
C GLU A 34 10.38 -10.95 11.71
N ILE A 35 11.64 -11.08 12.13
CA ILE A 35 12.45 -12.27 11.87
C ILE A 35 12.06 -13.35 12.88
N THR A 36 11.61 -14.51 12.42
CA THR A 36 11.13 -15.58 13.31
C THR A 36 12.20 -16.58 13.69
N TRP A 37 13.11 -16.92 12.78
CA TRP A 37 14.23 -17.83 13.04
C TRP A 37 15.35 -17.61 12.03
N GLY A 38 16.56 -18.06 12.35
CA GLY A 38 17.67 -17.94 11.40
C GLY A 38 19.07 -18.09 11.98
N ASN A 39 19.23 -18.06 13.31
CA ASN A 39 20.54 -18.16 13.98
C ASN A 39 21.63 -17.29 13.29
N GLY A 40 21.31 -16.00 13.09
CA GLY A 40 22.19 -15.04 12.41
C GLY A 40 22.13 -15.05 10.88
N ARG A 41 21.24 -15.83 10.24
CA ARG A 41 21.07 -15.86 8.76
C ARG A 41 19.95 -14.96 8.24
N ALA A 42 19.37 -14.14 9.10
CA ALA A 42 18.41 -13.11 8.72
C ALA A 42 18.87 -11.76 9.27
N HIS A 43 18.91 -10.76 8.39
CA HIS A 43 19.40 -9.42 8.76
C HIS A 43 18.50 -8.33 8.22
N MET A 44 18.23 -7.35 9.08
CA MET A 44 17.65 -6.08 8.68
C MET A 44 18.78 -5.10 8.33
N LEU A 45 18.86 -4.73 7.06
CA LEU A 45 19.87 -3.85 6.49
C LEU A 45 19.23 -2.50 6.10
N ASN A 46 20.09 -1.52 5.80
CA ASN A 46 19.68 -0.19 5.33
C ASN A 46 18.65 0.49 6.26
N ASN A 47 18.87 0.39 7.57
CA ASN A 47 18.00 0.95 8.61
C ASN A 47 16.51 0.55 8.46
N GLY A 48 16.25 -0.74 8.22
CA GLY A 48 14.88 -1.24 8.10
C GLY A 48 14.34 -1.27 6.68
N LYS A 49 15.14 -0.92 5.67
CA LYS A 49 14.66 -0.87 4.27
C LYS A 49 14.90 -2.16 3.49
N LEU A 50 15.70 -3.09 4.02
CA LEU A 50 16.02 -4.34 3.35
C LEU A 50 16.09 -5.49 4.36
N LEU A 51 15.32 -6.55 4.12
CA LEU A 51 15.38 -7.79 4.89
C LEU A 51 16.07 -8.87 4.04
N THR A 52 17.18 -9.40 4.54
CA THR A 52 17.97 -10.46 3.88
C THR A 52 17.79 -11.78 4.61
N LEU A 53 17.61 -12.88 3.87
CA LEU A 53 17.50 -14.25 4.38
C LEU A 53 18.53 -15.13 3.68
N SER A 54 19.10 -16.09 4.40
CA SER A 54 20.11 -17.03 3.90
C SER A 54 19.76 -18.46 4.31
N LEU A 55 19.92 -19.39 3.36
CA LEU A 55 19.62 -20.82 3.49
C LEU A 55 20.79 -21.63 2.92
N ASP A 56 21.15 -22.69 3.63
CA ASP A 56 22.08 -23.73 3.21
C ASP A 56 21.41 -25.13 3.31
N LYS A 57 22.16 -26.19 3.02
CA LYS A 57 21.63 -27.56 2.97
C LYS A 57 21.14 -28.08 4.34
N ALA A 58 21.61 -27.51 5.45
CA ALA A 58 21.32 -27.97 6.81
C ALA A 58 20.52 -26.95 7.64
N SER A 59 20.40 -25.70 7.19
CA SER A 59 19.83 -24.61 7.98
C SER A 59 19.34 -23.45 7.12
N GLY A 60 18.45 -22.61 7.67
CA GLY A 60 17.83 -21.48 6.97
C GLY A 60 17.48 -20.30 7.86
N SER A 61 16.64 -19.40 7.34
CA SER A 61 16.00 -18.34 8.11
C SER A 61 14.57 -18.05 7.64
N GLY A 62 13.78 -17.46 8.53
CA GLY A 62 12.37 -17.15 8.32
C GLY A 62 11.98 -15.80 8.88
N PHE A 63 10.91 -15.24 8.34
CA PHE A 63 10.28 -14.01 8.81
C PHE A 63 8.75 -14.15 8.78
N GLN A 64 8.07 -13.32 9.56
CA GLN A 64 6.63 -13.26 9.68
C GLN A 64 6.18 -11.83 9.39
N SER A 65 5.10 -11.70 8.62
CA SER A 65 4.43 -10.41 8.47
C SER A 65 3.60 -10.10 9.70
N LYS A 66 3.61 -8.84 10.12
CA LYS A 66 2.73 -8.27 11.14
C LYS A 66 1.33 -7.95 10.61
N LYS A 67 1.07 -8.17 9.31
CA LYS A 67 -0.26 -8.07 8.72
C LYS A 67 -1.06 -9.35 8.94
N ASP A 68 -2.32 -9.18 9.33
CA ASP A 68 -3.20 -10.25 9.80
C ASP A 68 -3.64 -11.19 8.66
N LEU A 69 -3.35 -12.49 8.79
CA LEU A 69 -4.13 -13.56 8.19
C LEU A 69 -5.16 -14.01 9.24
N TRP A 70 -6.45 -13.76 8.98
CA TRP A 70 -7.50 -13.90 9.99
C TRP A 70 -8.73 -14.66 9.46
N ASN A 71 -9.51 -15.24 10.37
CA ASN A 71 -10.75 -15.95 10.05
C ASN A 71 -11.91 -14.98 9.80
N ALA A 72 -12.46 -15.01 8.58
CA ALA A 72 -13.55 -14.16 8.13
C ALA A 72 -14.81 -14.96 7.73
N ASP A 73 -15.06 -16.04 8.46
CA ASP A 73 -16.12 -17.03 8.22
C ASP A 73 -17.52 -16.46 7.95
N ASP A 74 -17.86 -15.31 8.53
CA ASP A 74 -19.19 -14.74 8.40
C ASP A 74 -19.47 -14.12 7.03
N TRP A 75 -18.44 -13.92 6.20
CA TRP A 75 -18.64 -13.27 4.90
C TRP A 75 -17.70 -13.75 3.78
N ALA A 76 -16.52 -14.28 4.07
CA ALA A 76 -15.47 -14.44 3.07
C ALA A 76 -15.80 -15.44 1.94
N THR A 77 -16.38 -16.60 2.26
CA THR A 77 -16.62 -17.66 1.26
C THR A 77 -18.10 -17.88 1.04
N ARG A 78 -18.57 -17.63 -0.19
CA ARG A 78 -19.99 -17.67 -0.58
C ARG A 78 -20.88 -16.84 0.35
N GLY A 79 -20.43 -15.64 0.73
CA GLY A 79 -21.17 -14.77 1.65
C GLY A 79 -21.31 -15.34 3.06
N GLY A 80 -20.37 -16.19 3.50
CA GLY A 80 -20.34 -16.79 4.83
C GLY A 80 -20.99 -18.17 4.95
N LEU A 81 -21.48 -18.74 3.84
CA LEU A 81 -22.09 -20.08 3.81
C LEU A 81 -21.07 -21.21 3.95
N ILE A 82 -19.81 -20.99 3.54
CA ILE A 82 -18.74 -21.98 3.70
C ILE A 82 -17.80 -21.47 4.79
N LYS A 83 -17.76 -22.20 5.90
CA LYS A 83 -16.89 -21.94 7.05
C LYS A 83 -15.53 -22.62 6.86
N ILE A 84 -14.53 -22.11 7.54
CA ILE A 84 -13.17 -22.63 7.53
C ILE A 84 -13.14 -24.03 8.14
N ASP A 85 -12.40 -24.93 7.49
CA ASP A 85 -12.16 -26.27 7.99
C ASP A 85 -10.82 -26.29 8.73
N TRP A 86 -10.87 -26.05 10.04
CA TRP A 86 -9.68 -25.98 10.90
C TRP A 86 -8.82 -27.26 10.90
N THR A 87 -9.35 -28.40 10.45
CA THR A 87 -8.56 -29.62 10.30
C THR A 87 -7.49 -29.51 9.21
N LYS A 88 -7.63 -28.53 8.31
CA LYS A 88 -6.67 -28.23 7.23
C LYS A 88 -5.61 -27.19 7.63
N ALA A 89 -5.61 -26.76 8.89
CA ALA A 89 -4.56 -25.89 9.41
C ALA A 89 -3.19 -26.60 9.36
N PRO A 90 -2.08 -25.85 9.22
CA PRO A 90 -1.99 -24.38 9.23
C PRO A 90 -2.36 -23.74 7.88
N PHE A 91 -3.07 -22.61 7.94
CA PHE A 91 -3.31 -21.76 6.78
C PHE A 91 -2.15 -20.77 6.63
N ILE A 92 -1.43 -20.83 5.52
CA ILE A 92 -0.20 -20.06 5.32
C ILE A 92 -0.31 -19.24 4.03
N ALA A 93 -0.07 -17.94 4.13
CA ALA A 93 0.06 -17.04 2.99
C ALA A 93 1.54 -16.74 2.71
N PHE A 94 1.95 -16.84 1.44
CA PHE A 94 3.30 -16.52 1.00
C PHE A 94 3.30 -15.22 0.20
N TYR A 95 4.24 -14.33 0.51
CA TYR A 95 4.43 -13.06 -0.19
C TYR A 95 5.79 -13.04 -0.88
N LYS A 96 5.85 -12.60 -2.15
CA LYS A 96 7.11 -12.49 -2.92
C LYS A 96 7.06 -11.29 -3.85
N ASN A 97 8.23 -10.78 -4.26
CA ASN A 97 8.40 -9.75 -5.29
C ASN A 97 7.75 -8.39 -4.95
N PHE A 98 7.84 -7.95 -3.69
CA PHE A 98 7.35 -6.63 -3.30
C PHE A 98 8.16 -5.52 -4.00
N LYS A 99 7.49 -4.70 -4.80
CA LYS A 99 8.08 -3.55 -5.50
C LYS A 99 7.38 -2.26 -5.05
N ALA A 100 8.00 -1.53 -4.14
CA ALA A 100 7.59 -0.16 -3.81
C ALA A 100 8.39 0.82 -4.67
N THR A 101 7.72 1.65 -5.43
CA THR A 101 8.34 2.76 -6.16
C THR A 101 7.78 4.05 -5.58
N ALA A 102 8.57 4.71 -4.73
CA ALA A 102 8.22 6.03 -4.23
C ALA A 102 8.59 7.05 -5.31
N ILE A 103 7.58 7.65 -5.94
CA ILE A 103 7.80 8.84 -6.77
C ILE A 103 7.93 9.98 -5.75
N ALA A 104 9.15 10.46 -5.51
CA ALA A 104 9.31 11.72 -4.80
C ALA A 104 8.53 12.77 -5.57
N ALA A 105 7.54 13.41 -4.93
CA ALA A 105 6.73 14.46 -5.54
C ALA A 105 7.65 15.59 -6.01
N ALA A 106 8.12 15.50 -7.25
CA ALA A 106 8.74 16.60 -7.95
C ALA A 106 7.66 17.68 -8.05
N LYS A 107 7.88 18.75 -7.30
CA LYS A 107 7.04 19.94 -7.21
C LYS A 107 6.91 20.63 -8.58
N ASN A 108 6.09 20.07 -9.46
CA ASN A 108 5.44 20.76 -10.55
C ASN A 108 4.03 20.15 -10.61
N SER A 109 3.07 20.84 -10.00
CA SER A 109 1.67 20.44 -10.01
C SER A 109 1.05 20.67 -11.39
N SER A 110 1.52 19.96 -12.40
CA SER A 110 0.56 19.44 -13.37
C SER A 110 -0.17 18.33 -12.61
N LYS A 111 -1.47 18.53 -12.39
CA LYS A 111 -2.36 17.44 -11.97
C LYS A 111 -2.06 16.27 -12.91
N ILE A 112 -1.42 15.21 -12.40
CA ILE A 112 -1.26 13.98 -13.16
C ILE A 112 -2.65 13.34 -13.14
N SER A 113 -3.55 13.82 -13.99
CA SER A 113 -4.70 13.06 -14.40
C SER A 113 -4.17 12.00 -15.35
N GLU A 114 -3.73 10.89 -14.79
CA GLU A 114 -3.41 9.72 -15.59
C GLU A 114 -4.73 9.14 -16.09
N GLU A 115 -5.19 9.65 -17.23
CA GLU A 115 -6.35 9.09 -17.90
C GLU A 115 -5.97 7.74 -18.52
N LEU A 116 -6.86 6.76 -18.37
CA LEU A 116 -6.68 5.47 -19.05
C LEU A 116 -6.69 5.71 -20.55
N ASN A 117 -5.61 5.32 -21.23
CA ASN A 117 -5.59 5.31 -22.69
C ASN A 117 -6.66 4.34 -23.25
N GLY A 118 -6.98 4.48 -24.54
CA GLY A 118 -8.05 3.68 -25.17
C GLY A 118 -7.85 2.16 -25.10
N ALA A 119 -6.60 1.67 -25.05
CA ALA A 119 -6.32 0.25 -24.88
C ALA A 119 -6.57 -0.22 -23.44
N SER A 120 -6.13 0.56 -22.45
CA SER A 120 -6.38 0.30 -21.03
C SER A 120 -7.87 0.33 -20.69
N GLN A 121 -8.63 1.27 -21.27
CA GLN A 121 -10.09 1.32 -21.12
C GLN A 121 -10.77 0.07 -21.70
N LYS A 122 -10.38 -0.36 -22.91
CA LYS A 122 -10.90 -1.60 -23.50
C LYS A 122 -10.58 -2.83 -22.64
N ARG A 123 -9.37 -2.89 -22.09
CA ARG A 123 -8.95 -3.96 -21.17
C ARG A 123 -9.78 -3.95 -19.89
N LEU A 124 -9.99 -2.78 -19.28
CA LEU A 124 -10.84 -2.63 -18.09
C LEU A 124 -12.26 -3.11 -18.37
N LYS A 125 -12.87 -2.66 -19.48
CA LYS A 125 -14.21 -3.10 -19.90
C LYS A 125 -14.28 -4.61 -20.11
N TRP A 126 -13.24 -5.22 -20.69
CA TRP A 126 -13.18 -6.67 -20.86
C TRP A 126 -13.09 -7.41 -19.52
N VAL A 127 -12.26 -6.94 -18.59
CA VAL A 127 -12.15 -7.52 -17.25
C VAL A 127 -13.47 -7.41 -16.49
N GLN A 128 -14.09 -6.23 -16.51
CA GLN A 128 -15.41 -6.00 -15.92
C GLN A 128 -16.47 -6.92 -16.51
N LYS A 129 -16.47 -7.13 -17.84
CA LYS A 129 -17.44 -8.02 -18.51
C LYS A 129 -17.20 -9.51 -18.23
N LYS A 130 -15.95 -9.94 -18.02
CA LYS A 130 -15.59 -11.38 -17.99
C LYS A 130 -15.33 -11.92 -16.59
N TYR A 131 -14.84 -11.10 -15.66
CA TYR A 131 -14.32 -11.56 -14.36
C TYR A 131 -14.95 -10.85 -13.15
N MET A 132 -15.67 -9.74 -13.36
CA MET A 132 -16.34 -9.06 -12.25
C MET A 132 -17.57 -9.84 -11.80
N ILE A 133 -17.54 -10.32 -10.57
CA ILE A 133 -18.62 -11.12 -9.97
C ILE A 133 -19.55 -10.30 -9.08
N TYR A 134 -19.15 -9.08 -8.72
CA TYR A 134 -19.93 -8.17 -7.89
C TYR A 134 -19.59 -6.72 -8.25
N ASN A 135 -20.61 -5.87 -8.33
CA ASN A 135 -20.49 -4.44 -8.56
C ASN A 135 -21.55 -3.71 -7.74
N TYR A 136 -21.12 -2.92 -6.76
CA TYR A 136 -22.02 -2.21 -5.86
C TYR A 136 -22.86 -1.13 -6.57
N CYS A 137 -22.35 -0.50 -7.64
CA CYS A 137 -23.08 0.49 -8.44
C CYS A 137 -24.33 -0.07 -9.12
N THR A 138 -24.42 -1.39 -9.25
CA THR A 138 -25.55 -2.08 -9.89
C THR A 138 -26.32 -2.97 -8.91
N ASP A 139 -25.97 -2.94 -7.62
CA ASP A 139 -26.60 -3.76 -6.59
C ASP A 139 -27.89 -3.09 -6.09
N ILE A 140 -28.99 -3.35 -6.79
CA ILE A 140 -30.33 -2.84 -6.46
C ILE A 140 -30.81 -3.35 -5.08
N LYS A 141 -30.32 -4.53 -4.63
CA LYS A 141 -30.72 -5.07 -3.32
C LYS A 141 -30.12 -4.26 -2.19
N ARG A 142 -28.89 -3.79 -2.37
CA ARG A 142 -28.20 -2.93 -1.41
C ARG A 142 -28.63 -1.47 -1.51
N PHE A 143 -28.82 -0.98 -2.74
CA PHE A 143 -29.20 0.40 -3.03
C PHE A 143 -30.51 0.41 -3.82
N SER A 144 -31.63 0.40 -3.10
CA SER A 144 -32.96 0.27 -3.69
C SER A 144 -33.59 1.60 -4.13
N HIS A 145 -33.09 2.73 -3.63
CA HIS A 145 -33.71 4.05 -3.86
C HIS A 145 -32.77 5.00 -4.61
N GLU A 146 -31.50 5.06 -4.21
CA GLU A 146 -30.51 5.96 -4.82
C GLU A 146 -29.16 5.25 -4.88
N PHE A 147 -28.54 5.29 -6.07
CA PHE A 147 -27.20 4.75 -6.26
C PHE A 147 -26.17 5.79 -5.83
N PRO A 148 -24.98 5.35 -5.39
CA PRO A 148 -23.89 6.26 -5.07
C PRO A 148 -23.53 7.16 -6.27
N LEU A 149 -23.34 8.47 -6.03
CA LEU A 149 -23.15 9.48 -7.08
C LEU A 149 -21.83 9.35 -7.86
N GLU A 150 -20.89 8.54 -7.34
CA GLU A 150 -19.63 8.21 -8.01
C GLU A 150 -19.78 7.14 -9.09
N CYS A 151 -20.95 6.50 -9.15
CA CYS A 151 -21.38 5.68 -10.27
C CYS A 151 -21.94 6.59 -11.38
#